data_AF-A0A2E5LKY6-F1
#
_entry.id   AF-A0A2E5LKY6-F1
#
_cell.length_a   1.000
_cell.length_b   1.000
_cell.length_c   1.000
_cell.angle_alpha   90.00
_cell.angle_beta   90.00
_cell.angle_gamma   90.00
#
_symmetry.space_group_name_H-M   'P 1'
#
loop_
_entity.id
_entity.type
_entity.pdbx_description
1 polymer ?
#
loop_
_entity_poly.entity_id
_entity_poly.type
_entity_poly.pdbx_seq_one_letter_code
_entity_poly.pdbx_strand_id
1 'polypeptide(L)'
;MDETLEGGADVASALSSAGGLYVRDSDPKRVRAIVDWIQRENWCGLVSTRDGDCTFKHSDLIWDHNRTPDIGLILKADDRKNEYEDVGHTFQDSTYPTGAGILGGLHKSELNNWLVASGSMFKSRQTIDIPAGNVDLLPITIFLLGIDVPSHVQGRVLLEALNEMCDCPRASPPLKYV
;
A
#
# COMPACT_ATOMS: atom_id res chain seq x y z
N MET A 1 22.32 5.16 8.49
CA MET A 1 21.67 4.49 9.63
C MET A 1 22.02 3.02 9.53
N ASP A 2 22.23 2.35 10.65
CA ASP A 2 22.46 0.91 10.63
C ASP A 2 21.14 0.17 10.41
N GLU A 3 21.20 -0.97 9.71
CA GLU A 3 20.04 -1.85 9.49
C GLU A 3 19.70 -2.68 10.74
N THR A 4 20.50 -2.59 11.79
CA THR A 4 20.37 -3.38 13.01
C THR A 4 20.51 -2.51 14.25
N LEU A 5 20.02 -3.03 15.38
CA LEU A 5 20.23 -2.44 16.70
C LEU A 5 21.52 -2.95 17.37
N GLU A 6 22.44 -3.53 16.60
CA GLU A 6 23.72 -3.98 17.13
C GLU A 6 24.62 -2.78 17.49
N GLY A 7 25.69 -3.02 18.26
CA GLY A 7 26.65 -1.96 18.60
C GLY A 7 26.12 -0.82 19.49
N GLY A 8 24.92 -0.96 20.07
CA GLY A 8 24.32 0.07 20.93
C GLY A 8 23.49 1.12 20.18
N ALA A 9 23.15 0.90 18.91
CA ALA A 9 22.32 1.82 18.14
C ALA A 9 20.90 1.96 18.72
N ASP A 10 20.38 3.18 18.85
CA ASP A 10 19.02 3.39 19.39
C ASP A 10 17.91 3.16 18.35
N VAL A 11 18.26 3.18 17.07
CA VAL A 11 17.33 3.07 15.95
C VAL A 11 17.98 2.27 14.84
N ALA A 12 17.24 1.30 14.30
CA ALA A 12 17.56 0.60 13.06
C ALA A 12 16.63 1.09 11.95
N SER A 13 17.16 1.23 10.74
CA SER A 13 16.39 1.69 9.57
C SER A 13 16.32 0.61 8.51
N ALA A 14 15.13 0.38 7.99
CA ALA A 14 14.92 -0.36 6.76
C ALA A 14 14.07 0.52 5.84
N LEU A 15 14.74 1.31 5.00
CA LEU A 15 14.13 2.33 4.17
C LEU A 15 14.54 2.17 2.71
N SER A 16 13.61 2.47 1.81
CA SER A 16 13.89 2.68 0.39
C SER A 16 13.12 3.92 -0.11
N SER A 17 12.16 3.78 -1.02
CA SER A 17 11.10 4.78 -1.26
C SER A 17 10.06 4.81 -0.13
N ALA A 18 9.89 3.69 0.55
CA ALA A 18 9.10 3.51 1.76
C ALA A 18 9.77 2.49 2.68
N GLY A 19 9.35 2.44 3.94
CA GLY A 19 9.88 1.52 4.93
C GLY A 19 9.60 2.00 6.34
N GLY A 20 10.57 1.85 7.23
CA GLY A 20 10.45 2.44 8.55
C GLY A 20 11.62 2.23 9.49
N LEU A 21 11.40 2.74 10.69
CA LEU A 21 12.38 2.82 11.76
C LEU A 21 11.94 1.93 12.92
N TYR A 22 12.85 1.08 13.36
CA TYR A 22 12.70 0.23 14.54
C TYR A 22 13.46 0.90 15.68
N VAL A 23 12.74 1.25 16.73
CA VAL A 23 13.26 1.97 17.88
C VAL A 23 13.56 0.97 18.98
N ARG A 24 14.74 1.06 19.60
CA ARG A 24 15.11 0.18 20.71
C ARG A 24 14.05 0.22 21.79
N ASP A 25 13.61 -0.98 22.20
CA ASP A 25 12.56 -1.22 23.20
C ASP A 25 11.22 -0.53 22.89
N SER A 26 11.00 -0.10 21.64
CA SER A 26 9.83 0.68 21.22
C SER A 26 9.55 1.89 22.12
N ASP A 27 10.61 2.56 22.61
CA ASP A 27 10.48 3.66 23.58
C ASP A 27 9.58 4.79 23.03
N PRO A 28 8.40 5.04 23.64
CA PRO A 28 7.42 6.00 23.11
C PRO A 28 7.93 7.44 23.09
N LYS A 29 8.83 7.82 24.02
CA LYS A 29 9.41 9.17 24.03
C LYS A 29 10.33 9.37 22.84
N ARG A 30 11.13 8.35 22.53
CA ARG A 30 12.04 8.36 21.38
C ARG A 30 11.25 8.31 20.07
N VAL A 31 10.22 7.47 19.98
CA VAL A 31 9.31 7.44 18.84
C VAL A 31 8.73 8.82 18.57
N ARG A 32 8.15 9.48 19.59
CA ARG A 32 7.57 10.82 19.45
C ARG A 32 8.60 11.86 18.98
N ALA A 33 9.79 11.85 19.59
CA ALA A 33 10.86 12.78 19.22
C ALA A 33 11.31 12.61 17.76
N ILE A 34 11.42 11.37 17.28
CA ILE A 34 11.77 11.08 15.88
C ILE A 34 10.64 11.54 14.94
N VAL A 35 9.38 11.23 15.25
CA VAL A 35 8.21 11.68 14.47
C VAL A 35 8.19 13.21 14.35
N ASP A 36 8.35 13.93 15.47
CA ASP A 36 8.36 15.40 15.51
C ASP A 36 9.49 16.01 14.66
N TRP A 37 10.63 15.32 14.57
CA TRP A 37 11.75 15.74 13.73
C TRP A 37 11.46 15.46 12.25
N ILE A 38 11.14 14.21 11.90
CA ILE A 38 10.96 13.76 10.51
C ILE A 38 9.84 14.52 9.80
N GLN A 39 8.73 14.81 10.48
CA GLN A 39 7.62 15.56 9.87
C GLN A 39 7.96 17.00 9.47
N ARG A 40 9.08 17.56 9.95
CA ARG A 40 9.54 18.91 9.56
C ARG A 40 10.42 18.89 8.31
N GLU A 41 10.81 17.70 7.85
CA GLU A 41 11.74 17.53 6.76
C GLU A 41 11.01 17.48 5.41
N ASN A 42 11.54 18.18 4.41
CA ASN A 42 10.90 18.32 3.10
C ASN A 42 10.85 17.01 2.29
N TRP A 43 11.70 16.03 2.62
CA TRP A 43 11.72 14.71 1.99
C TRP A 43 10.69 13.75 2.61
N CYS A 44 10.11 14.09 3.77
CA CYS A 44 9.14 13.24 4.44
C CYS A 44 7.78 13.32 3.75
N GLY A 45 7.25 12.16 3.38
CA GLY A 45 5.86 12.00 2.94
C GLY A 45 4.98 11.55 4.11
N LEU A 46 4.27 10.43 3.92
CA LEU A 46 3.39 9.87 4.93
C LEU A 46 4.21 9.26 6.09
N VAL A 47 3.77 9.53 7.33
CA VAL A 47 4.29 8.90 8.54
C VAL A 47 3.17 8.14 9.23
N SER A 48 3.48 6.98 9.80
CA SER A 48 2.52 6.18 10.57
C SER A 48 3.12 5.52 11.81
N THR A 49 2.34 5.42 12.88
CA THR A 49 2.69 4.72 14.13
C THR A 49 1.56 3.79 14.58
N ARG A 50 1.82 2.97 15.60
CA ARG A 50 0.81 2.03 16.14
C ARG A 50 -0.35 2.75 16.83
N ASP A 51 -0.08 3.87 17.48
CA ASP A 51 -1.07 4.68 18.19
C ASP A 51 -1.75 5.74 17.30
N GLY A 52 -1.10 6.15 16.21
CA GLY A 52 -1.58 7.22 15.33
C GLY A 52 -1.49 8.62 15.95
N ASP A 53 -0.68 8.83 16.99
CA ASP A 53 -0.54 10.17 17.58
C ASP A 53 0.18 11.13 16.63
N CYS A 54 -0.55 12.10 16.08
CA CYS A 54 -0.09 13.00 15.02
C CYS A 54 0.43 12.30 13.75
N THR A 55 0.08 11.02 13.53
CA THR A 55 0.48 10.24 12.34
C THR A 55 -0.71 9.40 11.85
N PHE A 56 -0.57 8.70 10.73
CA PHE A 56 -1.52 7.65 10.39
C PHE A 56 -1.37 6.46 11.34
N LYS A 57 -2.47 5.79 11.66
CA LYS A 57 -2.38 4.56 12.45
C LYS A 57 -2.01 3.39 11.55
N HIS A 58 -1.15 2.48 12.00
CA HIS A 58 -0.81 1.27 11.23
C HIS A 58 -2.04 0.45 10.85
N SER A 59 -3.05 0.36 11.72
CA SER A 59 -4.29 -0.36 11.41
C SER A 59 -5.04 0.22 10.20
N ASP A 60 -4.97 1.54 10.02
CA ASP A 60 -5.66 2.23 8.93
C ASP A 60 -4.95 2.00 7.58
N LEU A 61 -3.70 1.55 7.62
CA LEU A 61 -2.90 1.15 6.47
C LEU A 61 -2.86 -0.37 6.26
N ILE A 62 -3.60 -1.13 7.08
CA ILE A 62 -3.76 -2.60 6.96
C ILE A 62 -2.40 -3.33 7.00
N TRP A 63 -1.50 -2.86 7.86
CA TRP A 63 -0.17 -3.46 8.04
C TRP A 63 0.26 -3.49 9.51
N ASP A 64 -0.68 -3.49 10.45
CA ASP A 64 -0.45 -3.62 11.88
C ASP A 64 -0.02 -5.05 12.27
N HIS A 65 1.21 -5.40 11.95
CA HIS A 65 1.81 -6.68 12.28
C HIS A 65 2.90 -6.53 13.35
N ASN A 66 3.25 -7.61 14.04
CA ASN A 66 4.38 -7.65 14.97
C ASN A 66 5.75 -7.37 14.31
N ARG A 67 5.82 -7.37 12.98
CA ARG A 67 7.05 -7.10 12.21
C ARG A 67 7.08 -5.66 11.66
N THR A 68 6.01 -4.91 11.85
CA THR A 68 5.91 -3.53 11.38
C THR A 68 6.83 -2.64 12.22
N PRO A 69 7.55 -1.70 11.60
CA PRO A 69 8.39 -0.74 12.32
C PRO A 69 7.58 0.06 13.35
N ASP A 70 8.24 0.65 14.34
CA ASP A 70 7.58 1.56 15.28
C ASP A 70 7.10 2.82 14.56
N ILE A 71 7.88 3.29 13.59
CA ILE A 71 7.57 4.43 12.72
C ILE A 71 7.64 3.96 11.27
N GLY A 72 6.50 3.89 10.61
CA GLY A 72 6.41 3.73 9.17
C GLY A 72 6.59 5.06 8.46
N LEU A 73 7.33 5.05 7.36
CA LEU A 73 7.66 6.24 6.59
C LEU A 73 7.55 5.93 5.09
N ILE A 74 6.96 6.87 4.36
CA ILE A 74 6.98 6.90 2.91
C ILE A 74 7.63 8.22 2.50
N LEU A 75 8.63 8.15 1.62
CA LEU A 75 9.30 9.33 1.13
C LEU A 75 8.39 10.14 0.22
N LYS A 76 8.56 11.46 0.24
CA LYS A 76 7.71 12.38 -0.50
C LYS A 76 7.85 12.15 -1.99
N ALA A 77 6.71 11.99 -2.65
CA ALA A 77 6.60 11.98 -4.10
C ALA A 77 5.84 13.23 -4.60
N ASP A 78 6.11 13.63 -5.84
CA ASP A 78 5.46 14.75 -6.53
C ASP A 78 5.38 14.53 -8.05
N ASP A 79 4.63 15.39 -8.74
CA ASP A 79 4.36 15.32 -10.18
C ASP A 79 5.48 15.93 -11.05
N ARG A 80 6.69 16.17 -10.52
CA ARG A 80 7.79 16.64 -11.36
C ARG A 80 8.08 15.63 -12.45
N LYS A 81 8.48 16.17 -13.61
CA LYS A 81 8.85 15.38 -14.77
C LYS A 81 10.34 15.07 -14.80
N ASN A 82 10.69 13.89 -15.32
CA ASN A 82 12.07 13.54 -15.64
C ASN A 82 12.52 14.16 -16.99
N GLU A 83 13.75 13.87 -17.43
CA GLU A 83 14.31 14.34 -18.71
C GLU A 83 13.58 13.79 -19.96
N TYR A 84 12.71 12.78 -19.78
CA TYR A 84 11.90 12.15 -20.81
C TYR A 84 10.42 12.62 -20.78
N GLU A 85 10.10 13.64 -19.96
CA GLU A 85 8.75 14.18 -19.76
C GLU A 85 7.77 13.25 -19.01
N ASP A 86 8.25 12.15 -18.41
CA ASP A 86 7.42 11.25 -17.60
C ASP A 86 7.12 11.85 -16.22
N VAL A 87 5.86 11.73 -15.76
CA VAL A 87 5.40 12.25 -14.47
C VAL A 87 5.63 11.24 -13.35
N GLY A 88 6.27 11.72 -12.28
CA GLY A 88 6.46 10.99 -11.04
C GLY A 88 7.90 11.11 -10.58
N HIS A 89 8.08 11.78 -9.46
CA HIS A 89 9.36 11.94 -8.81
C HIS A 89 9.24 11.58 -7.34
N THR A 90 10.15 10.79 -6.80
CA THR A 90 10.26 10.49 -5.37
C THR A 90 11.70 10.61 -4.89
N PHE A 91 11.88 10.87 -3.60
CA PHE A 91 13.16 10.58 -2.95
C PHE A 91 13.34 9.07 -2.79
N GLN A 92 14.58 8.62 -2.68
CA GLN A 92 14.93 7.22 -2.43
C GLN A 92 16.17 7.11 -1.56
N ASP A 93 16.18 6.11 -0.68
CA ASP A 93 17.36 5.59 -0.01
C ASP A 93 17.72 4.24 -0.63
N SER A 94 18.40 4.24 -1.78
CA SER A 94 18.68 3.03 -2.54
C SER A 94 20.00 3.13 -3.31
N THR A 95 20.50 1.99 -3.80
CA THR A 95 21.69 1.94 -4.67
C THR A 95 21.39 2.28 -6.13
N TYR A 96 20.13 2.53 -6.48
CA TYR A 96 19.74 2.83 -7.86
C TYR A 96 20.18 4.25 -8.24
N PRO A 97 20.67 4.45 -9.47
CA PRO A 97 21.06 5.79 -9.93
C PRO A 97 19.83 6.70 -10.04
N THR A 98 20.06 8.02 -9.96
CA THR A 98 19.02 9.01 -10.27
C THR A 98 18.42 8.75 -11.65
N GLY A 99 17.08 8.79 -11.74
CA GLY A 99 16.34 8.50 -12.97
C GLY A 99 15.98 7.03 -13.16
N ALA A 100 16.50 6.11 -12.34
CA ALA A 100 16.02 4.73 -12.31
C ALA A 100 14.61 4.65 -11.71
N GLY A 101 13.83 3.68 -12.19
CA GLY A 101 12.50 3.39 -11.64
C GLY A 101 12.59 2.62 -10.33
N ILE A 102 11.80 3.04 -9.34
CA ILE A 102 11.59 2.34 -8.08
C ILE A 102 10.09 2.34 -7.76
N LEU A 103 9.63 1.32 -7.03
CA LEU A 103 8.26 1.20 -6.54
C LEU A 103 8.25 1.16 -5.01
N GLY A 104 7.11 1.46 -4.40
CA GLY A 104 6.88 1.32 -2.96
C GLY A 104 6.34 2.59 -2.31
N GLY A 105 6.29 3.70 -3.04
CA GLY A 105 5.68 4.94 -2.61
C GLY A 105 4.15 4.96 -2.76
N LEU A 106 3.57 6.15 -2.59
CA LEU A 106 2.14 6.40 -2.75
C LEU A 106 1.82 7.27 -3.98
N HIS A 107 2.77 7.45 -4.90
CA HIS A 107 2.50 8.22 -6.09
C HIS A 107 1.46 7.52 -6.97
N LYS A 108 0.59 8.29 -7.64
CA LYS A 108 -0.47 7.74 -8.49
C LYS A 108 0.10 6.84 -9.59
N SER A 109 1.25 7.21 -10.17
CA SER A 109 1.95 6.40 -11.18
C SER A 109 2.44 5.04 -10.65
N GLU A 110 2.60 4.88 -9.33
CA GLU A 110 3.00 3.61 -8.71
C GLU A 110 1.80 2.75 -8.31
N LEU A 111 0.73 3.39 -7.80
CA LEU A 111 -0.44 2.68 -7.26
C LEU A 111 -1.46 2.29 -8.33
N ASN A 112 -1.61 3.09 -9.39
CA ASN A 112 -2.64 2.85 -10.42
C ASN A 112 -2.22 1.75 -11.40
N ASN A 113 -2.53 0.52 -11.02
CA ASN A 113 -2.39 -0.66 -11.86
C ASN A 113 -3.64 -0.91 -12.71
N TRP A 114 -3.48 -1.67 -13.80
CA TRP A 114 -4.59 -2.05 -14.69
C TRP A 114 -4.89 -3.54 -14.51
N LEU A 115 -6.18 -3.86 -14.31
CA LEU A 115 -6.67 -5.24 -14.32
C LEU A 115 -7.39 -5.49 -15.65
N VAL A 116 -6.91 -6.49 -16.39
CA VAL A 116 -7.54 -6.93 -17.64
C VAL A 116 -8.07 -8.35 -17.45
N ALA A 117 -9.35 -8.55 -17.75
CA ALA A 117 -10.01 -9.84 -17.69
C ALA A 117 -10.71 -10.15 -19.02
N SER A 118 -10.75 -11.44 -19.39
CA SER A 118 -11.41 -11.92 -20.61
C SER A 118 -11.97 -13.32 -20.40
N GLY A 119 -13.15 -13.57 -20.97
CA GLY A 119 -13.86 -14.84 -20.86
C GLY A 119 -15.36 -14.65 -21.07
N SER A 120 -16.10 -15.75 -21.25
CA SER A 120 -17.55 -15.73 -21.48
C SER A 120 -18.35 -15.10 -20.33
N MET A 121 -17.79 -15.12 -19.12
CA MET A 121 -18.42 -14.56 -17.92
C MET A 121 -18.27 -13.03 -17.81
N PHE A 122 -17.29 -12.45 -18.51
CA PHE A 122 -16.97 -11.03 -18.43
C PHE A 122 -17.67 -10.22 -19.51
N LYS A 123 -17.96 -8.96 -19.21
CA LYS A 123 -18.41 -7.99 -20.21
C LYS A 123 -17.31 -7.79 -21.25
N SER A 124 -17.68 -7.87 -22.53
CA SER A 124 -16.74 -7.68 -23.64
C SER A 124 -16.61 -6.20 -24.01
N ARG A 125 -15.38 -5.77 -24.31
CA ARG A 125 -15.05 -4.40 -24.78
C ARG A 125 -15.56 -3.29 -23.86
N GLN A 126 -15.46 -3.50 -22.55
CA GLN A 126 -15.83 -2.50 -21.54
C GLN A 126 -14.59 -2.03 -20.79
N THR A 127 -14.55 -0.72 -20.54
CA THR A 127 -13.66 -0.10 -19.55
C THR A 127 -14.50 0.24 -18.33
N ILE A 128 -14.00 -0.10 -17.15
CA ILE A 128 -14.72 0.10 -15.89
C ILE A 128 -13.81 0.93 -14.98
N ASP A 129 -14.25 2.16 -14.70
CA ASP A 129 -13.49 3.13 -13.89
C ASP A 129 -13.84 3.05 -12.39
N ILE A 130 -14.27 1.88 -11.93
CA ILE A 130 -14.57 1.62 -10.51
C ILE A 130 -13.29 1.12 -9.83
N PRO A 131 -12.89 1.68 -8.67
CA PRO A 131 -11.72 1.22 -7.95
C PRO A 131 -11.76 -0.28 -7.62
N ALA A 132 -10.67 -0.98 -7.93
CA ALA A 132 -10.43 -2.36 -7.59
C ALA A 132 -8.99 -2.51 -7.06
N GLY A 133 -8.78 -3.45 -6.14
CA GLY A 133 -7.47 -3.76 -5.58
C GLY A 133 -7.07 -5.21 -5.83
N ASN A 134 -5.79 -5.52 -5.62
CA ASN A 134 -5.29 -6.90 -5.73
C ASN A 134 -6.03 -7.87 -4.80
N VAL A 135 -6.54 -7.37 -3.66
CA VAL A 135 -7.37 -8.15 -2.72
C VAL A 135 -8.66 -8.67 -3.34
N ASP A 136 -9.16 -8.04 -4.42
CA ASP A 136 -10.40 -8.42 -5.11
C ASP A 136 -10.20 -9.59 -6.08
N LEU A 137 -8.95 -9.96 -6.39
CA LEU A 137 -8.64 -11.05 -7.33
C LEU A 137 -9.06 -12.43 -6.80
N LEU A 138 -8.80 -12.71 -5.52
CA LEU A 138 -9.19 -13.97 -4.91
C LEU A 138 -10.72 -14.18 -4.89
N PRO A 139 -11.54 -13.25 -4.35
CA PRO A 139 -12.98 -13.44 -4.29
C PRO A 139 -13.62 -13.56 -5.68
N ILE A 140 -13.17 -12.80 -6.69
CA ILE A 140 -13.71 -12.97 -8.05
C ILE A 140 -13.32 -14.31 -8.67
N THR A 141 -12.10 -14.81 -8.46
CA THR A 141 -11.70 -16.12 -8.97
C THR A 141 -12.51 -17.25 -8.34
N ILE A 142 -12.69 -17.25 -7.01
CA ILE A 142 -13.51 -18.26 -6.31
C ILE A 142 -14.96 -18.23 -6.81
N PHE A 143 -15.52 -17.02 -6.95
CA PHE A 143 -16.87 -16.82 -7.47
C PHE A 143 -17.04 -17.40 -8.88
N LEU A 144 -16.08 -17.15 -9.79
CA LEU A 144 -16.11 -17.67 -11.15
C LEU A 144 -15.99 -19.19 -11.24
N LEU A 145 -15.40 -19.83 -10.22
CA LEU A 145 -15.35 -21.28 -10.09
C LEU A 145 -16.64 -21.90 -9.54
N GLY A 146 -17.66 -21.09 -9.23
CA GLY A 146 -18.92 -21.55 -8.64
C GLY A 146 -18.79 -21.99 -7.18
N ILE A 147 -17.77 -21.46 -6.48
CA ILE A 147 -17.52 -21.75 -5.06
C ILE A 147 -18.00 -20.56 -4.24
N ASP A 148 -18.62 -20.84 -3.09
CA ASP A 148 -19.01 -19.78 -2.15
C ASP A 148 -17.76 -19.10 -1.57
N VAL A 149 -17.71 -17.78 -1.66
CA VAL A 149 -16.59 -16.99 -1.12
C VAL A 149 -16.62 -17.07 0.41
N PRO A 150 -15.58 -17.62 1.06
CA PRO A 150 -15.54 -17.72 2.51
C PRO A 150 -15.55 -16.33 3.18
N SER A 151 -16.21 -16.19 4.32
CA SER A 151 -16.36 -14.90 5.02
C SER A 151 -15.06 -14.27 5.52
N HIS A 152 -13.96 -15.03 5.57
CA HIS A 152 -12.63 -14.55 5.98
C HIS A 152 -11.78 -14.08 4.79
N VAL A 153 -12.24 -14.27 3.55
CA VAL A 153 -11.57 -13.72 2.36
C VAL A 153 -11.83 -12.22 2.30
N GLN A 154 -10.76 -11.44 2.25
CA GLN A 154 -10.81 -10.00 2.06
C GLN A 154 -11.07 -9.64 0.59
N GLY A 155 -11.49 -8.38 0.36
CA GLY A 155 -11.86 -7.89 -0.97
C GLY A 155 -13.32 -8.17 -1.32
N ARG A 156 -13.67 -7.94 -2.59
CA ARG A 156 -15.03 -8.12 -3.11
C ARG A 156 -15.03 -8.78 -4.49
N VAL A 157 -16.15 -9.41 -4.82
CA VAL A 157 -16.39 -9.83 -6.21
C VAL A 157 -16.62 -8.58 -7.06
N LEU A 158 -15.87 -8.43 -8.16
CA LEU A 158 -16.04 -7.31 -9.12
C LEU A 158 -17.23 -7.58 -10.04
N LEU A 159 -18.44 -7.58 -9.47
CA LEU A 159 -19.70 -7.85 -10.18
C LEU A 159 -19.91 -6.92 -11.37
N GLU A 160 -19.40 -5.69 -11.29
CA GLU A 160 -19.44 -4.71 -12.37
C GLU A 160 -18.76 -5.21 -13.65
N ALA A 161 -17.79 -6.12 -13.56
CA ALA A 161 -17.06 -6.69 -14.68
C ALA A 161 -17.77 -7.89 -15.33
N LEU A 162 -18.79 -8.46 -14.67
CA LEU A 162 -19.46 -9.68 -15.09
C LEU A 162 -20.72 -9.37 -15.90
N ASN A 163 -21.08 -10.27 -16.81
CA ASN A 163 -22.37 -10.23 -17.50
C ASN A 163 -23.51 -10.43 -16.47
N GLU A 164 -24.69 -9.86 -16.72
CA GLU A 164 -25.88 -10.17 -15.93
C GLU A 164 -26.19 -11.66 -16.05
N MET A 165 -25.96 -12.42 -14.98
CA MET A 165 -26.15 -13.87 -14.98
C MET A 165 -27.51 -14.22 -14.41
N CYS A 166 -28.33 -14.94 -15.18
CA CYS A 166 -29.60 -15.47 -14.70
C CYS A 166 -29.44 -16.55 -13.60
N ASP A 167 -28.25 -17.15 -13.44
CA ASP A 167 -28.02 -18.31 -12.55
C ASP A 167 -26.77 -18.20 -11.63
N CYS A 168 -26.28 -17.00 -11.31
CA CYS A 168 -25.11 -16.89 -10.43
C CYS A 168 -25.46 -17.15 -8.94
N PRO A 169 -24.57 -17.82 -8.18
CA PRO A 169 -24.65 -17.86 -6.73
C PRO A 169 -24.72 -16.45 -6.15
N ARG A 170 -25.58 -16.23 -5.14
CA ARG A 170 -25.73 -14.91 -4.53
C ARG A 170 -24.48 -14.56 -3.73
N ALA A 171 -23.70 -13.61 -4.21
CA ALA A 171 -22.64 -13.01 -3.41
C ALA A 171 -23.24 -12.30 -2.19
N SER A 172 -22.62 -12.48 -1.03
CA SER A 172 -22.92 -11.65 0.14
C SER A 172 -22.56 -10.19 -0.17
N PRO A 173 -23.29 -9.20 0.39
CA PRO A 173 -23.01 -7.79 0.12
C PRO A 173 -21.55 -7.45 0.45
N PRO A 174 -20.92 -6.55 -0.32
CA PRO A 174 -19.51 -6.22 -0.12
C PRO A 174 -19.29 -5.71 1.31
N LEU A 175 -18.24 -6.22 1.95
CA LEU A 175 -17.68 -5.58 3.12
C LEU A 175 -17.25 -4.17 2.68
N LYS A 176 -17.81 -3.16 3.34
CA LYS A 176 -17.35 -1.78 3.16
C LYS A 176 -15.85 -1.78 3.46
N TYR A 177 -15.08 -1.12 2.61
CA TYR A 177 -13.69 -0.78 2.93
C TYR A 177 -13.72 -0.12 4.32
N VAL A 178 -13.14 -0.80 5.31
CA VAL A 178 -12.85 -0.22 6.63
C VAL A 178 -11.49 0.43 6.51
#